data_AF-A0A059X7E5-F1
#
_entry.id   AF-A0A059X7E5-F1
#
_cell.length_a   1.000
_cell.length_b   1.000
_cell.length_c   1.000
_cell.angle_alpha   90.00
_cell.angle_beta   90.00
_cell.angle_gamma   90.00
#
_symmetry.space_group_name_H-M   'P 1'
#
loop_
_entity.id
_entity.type
_entity.pdbx_description
1 polymer ?
#
loop_
_entity_poly.entity_id
_entity_poly.type
_entity_poly.pdbx_seq_one_letter_code
_entity_poly.pdbx_strand_id
1 'polypeptide(L)'
;MTSKTALFALLAMWGVGSCIDAPAIAEDAASSEAMADQTPLKRSFTNRVWVKEDANNDLPGVMKIFLSDGTMVQDSCWENHRLSNGTMSGDAGLTWNEDGMDIPATIVSVSSTELHLQLTLGSDKVDEHYVAATVPYTCPDMPK
;
A
#
# COMPACT_ATOMS: atom_id res chain seq x y z
N MET A 1 -49.56 42.64 20.93
CA MET A 1 -49.28 42.92 22.35
C MET A 1 -48.93 41.59 23.00
N THR A 2 -47.86 41.38 23.75
CA THR A 2 -46.75 42.20 24.25
C THR A 2 -45.75 41.20 24.82
N SER A 3 -44.46 41.46 24.62
CA SER A 3 -43.30 40.78 25.18
C SER A 3 -43.40 40.50 26.69
N LYS A 4 -42.65 39.50 27.18
CA LYS A 4 -41.80 39.64 28.37
C LYS A 4 -40.81 38.47 28.54
N THR A 5 -39.55 38.83 28.37
CA THR A 5 -38.32 38.19 28.86
C THR A 5 -38.34 38.02 30.38
N ALA A 6 -37.86 36.87 30.87
CA ALA A 6 -37.32 36.62 32.22
C ALA A 6 -36.92 35.13 32.26
N LEU A 7 -35.86 34.66 32.90
CA LEU A 7 -34.81 35.22 33.71
C LEU A 7 -33.74 34.11 33.77
N PHE A 8 -32.46 34.45 33.66
CA PHE A 8 -31.37 33.52 34.01
C PHE A 8 -31.47 33.18 35.50
N ALA A 9 -31.61 31.91 35.83
CA ALA A 9 -31.44 31.39 37.19
C ALA A 9 -30.17 30.53 37.23
N LEU A 10 -29.08 31.14 37.68
CA LEU A 10 -27.86 30.48 38.13
C LEU A 10 -28.13 29.95 39.55
N LEU A 11 -28.11 28.62 39.72
CA LEU A 11 -27.99 27.99 41.02
C LEU A 11 -26.85 26.97 40.96
N ALA A 12 -25.71 27.39 41.52
CA ALA A 12 -24.62 26.53 41.89
C ALA A 12 -25.10 25.57 42.98
N MET A 13 -24.96 24.28 42.76
CA MET A 13 -25.00 23.29 43.82
C MET A 13 -23.76 22.43 43.73
N TRP A 14 -22.85 22.71 44.65
CA TRP A 14 -21.68 21.89 44.95
C TRP A 14 -22.18 20.60 45.60
N GLY A 15 -22.37 19.56 44.78
CA GLY A 15 -22.54 18.20 45.23
C GLY A 15 -21.18 17.51 45.30
N VAL A 16 -20.56 17.49 46.47
CA VAL A 16 -19.51 16.52 46.80
C VAL A 16 -20.22 15.20 47.07
N GLY A 17 -20.07 14.21 46.17
CA GLY A 17 -20.70 12.92 46.41
C GLY A 17 -20.57 11.93 45.26
N SER A 18 -19.67 10.96 45.47
CA SER A 18 -19.54 9.67 44.80
C SER A 18 -18.88 9.63 43.43
N CYS A 19 -17.63 9.14 43.45
CA CYS A 19 -16.90 8.58 42.34
C CYS A 19 -17.77 7.58 41.56
N ILE A 20 -18.03 7.89 40.31
CA ILE A 20 -18.24 6.89 39.28
C ILE A 20 -17.26 7.29 38.17
N ASP A 21 -16.15 6.55 38.08
CA ASP A 21 -15.25 6.60 36.95
C ASP A 21 -16.06 6.24 35.69
N ALA A 22 -16.54 7.26 34.97
CA ALA A 22 -16.94 7.10 33.60
C ALA A 22 -15.64 6.97 32.78
N PRO A 23 -15.40 5.85 32.09
CA PRO A 23 -14.28 5.80 31.17
C PRO A 23 -14.52 6.88 30.10
N ALA A 24 -13.50 7.70 29.89
CA ALA A 24 -13.43 8.64 28.80
C ALA A 24 -13.59 7.87 27.48
N ILE A 25 -14.77 7.98 26.87
CA ILE A 25 -14.98 7.64 25.47
C ILE A 25 -14.41 8.81 24.66
N ALA A 26 -13.07 8.84 24.59
CA ALA A 26 -12.36 9.51 23.52
C ALA A 26 -12.45 8.55 22.33
N GLU A 27 -13.52 8.66 21.54
CA GLU A 27 -13.55 8.08 20.20
C GLU A 27 -12.65 8.96 19.36
N ASP A 28 -11.38 8.55 19.41
CA ASP A 28 -10.39 8.66 18.37
C ASP A 28 -11.09 8.86 17.02
N ALA A 29 -10.65 9.89 16.31
CA ALA A 29 -11.10 10.17 14.96
C ALA A 29 -11.17 8.83 14.24
N ALA A 30 -12.36 8.48 13.76
CA ALA A 30 -12.49 7.41 12.79
C ALA A 30 -11.50 7.77 11.68
N SER A 31 -10.32 7.17 11.75
CA SER A 31 -9.41 7.01 10.65
C SER A 31 -10.24 6.27 9.63
N SER A 32 -10.92 7.05 8.80
CA SER A 32 -11.31 6.65 7.48
C SER A 32 -10.00 6.38 6.77
N GLU A 33 -9.37 5.24 7.09
CA GLU A 33 -8.57 4.53 6.13
C GLU A 33 -9.48 4.42 4.92
N ALA A 34 -9.22 5.29 3.95
CA ALA A 34 -9.96 5.32 2.71
C ALA A 34 -9.99 3.87 2.23
N MET A 35 -11.18 3.29 2.12
CA MET A 35 -11.36 1.95 1.56
C MET A 35 -10.47 1.87 0.33
N ALA A 36 -9.40 1.07 0.42
CA ALA A 36 -8.41 0.97 -0.62
C ALA A 36 -9.17 0.70 -1.92
N ASP A 37 -8.86 1.46 -2.98
CA ASP A 37 -9.48 1.25 -4.27
C ASP A 37 -9.12 -0.18 -4.73
N GLN A 38 -10.09 -1.10 -4.67
CA GLN A 38 -9.92 -2.51 -4.99
C GLN A 38 -10.57 -2.84 -6.33
N THR A 39 -10.17 -2.15 -7.40
CA THR A 39 -10.50 -2.61 -8.74
C THR A 39 -10.07 -4.08 -8.92
N PRO A 40 -10.74 -4.87 -9.78
CA PRO A 40 -10.37 -6.27 -10.00
C PRO A 40 -8.89 -6.45 -10.35
N LEU A 41 -8.32 -5.53 -11.14
CA LEU A 41 -6.90 -5.47 -11.43
C LEU A 41 -6.08 -5.27 -10.15
N LYS A 42 -6.37 -4.22 -9.36
CA LYS A 42 -5.69 -3.96 -8.07
C LYS A 42 -5.73 -5.17 -7.14
N ARG A 43 -6.88 -5.83 -7.02
CA ARG A 43 -7.00 -7.05 -6.20
C ARG A 43 -6.20 -8.23 -6.76
N SER A 44 -6.03 -8.33 -8.08
CA SER A 44 -5.35 -9.46 -8.72
C SER A 44 -3.82 -9.40 -8.61
N PHE A 45 -3.22 -8.20 -8.68
CA PHE A 45 -1.76 -8.05 -8.65
C PHE A 45 -1.19 -7.76 -7.25
N THR A 46 -2.00 -7.22 -6.32
CA THR A 46 -1.55 -6.94 -4.95
C THR A 46 -1.60 -8.19 -4.05
N ASN A 47 -0.91 -8.11 -2.90
CA ASN A 47 -0.81 -9.14 -1.88
C ASN A 47 -0.30 -10.48 -2.42
N ARG A 48 0.64 -10.42 -3.37
CA ARG A 48 1.31 -11.57 -3.99
C ARG A 48 2.79 -11.29 -4.17
N VAL A 49 3.60 -12.35 -4.09
CA VAL A 49 5.01 -12.32 -4.45
C VAL A 49 5.16 -12.65 -5.93
N TRP A 50 5.72 -11.72 -6.70
CA TRP A 50 6.00 -11.86 -8.12
C TRP A 50 7.51 -12.03 -8.33
N VAL A 51 7.93 -13.01 -9.11
CA VAL A 51 9.33 -13.29 -9.46
C VAL A 51 9.52 -13.10 -10.96
N LYS A 52 10.54 -12.36 -11.36
CA LYS A 52 10.82 -12.06 -12.78
C LYS A 52 11.25 -13.33 -13.51
N GLU A 53 10.61 -13.66 -14.64
CA GLU A 53 10.91 -14.89 -15.41
C GLU A 53 12.29 -14.83 -16.09
N ASP A 54 12.61 -13.69 -16.70
CA ASP A 54 13.85 -13.47 -17.45
C ASP A 54 14.95 -12.83 -16.59
N ALA A 55 15.00 -13.16 -15.29
CA ALA A 55 16.11 -12.73 -14.45
C ALA A 55 17.42 -13.31 -14.99
N ASN A 56 18.39 -12.44 -15.30
CA ASN A 56 19.70 -12.91 -15.72
C ASN A 56 20.43 -13.55 -14.53
N ASN A 57 21.48 -14.31 -14.86
CA ASN A 57 22.31 -14.91 -13.82
C ASN A 57 23.00 -13.87 -12.94
N ASP A 58 23.04 -12.59 -13.33
CA ASP A 58 23.67 -11.53 -12.54
C ASP A 58 22.75 -10.98 -11.43
N LEU A 59 21.45 -11.28 -11.51
CA LEU A 59 20.46 -10.84 -10.53
C LEU A 59 19.32 -11.87 -10.38
N PRO A 60 19.61 -13.08 -9.91
CA PRO A 60 18.60 -14.12 -9.80
C PRO A 60 17.52 -13.73 -8.80
N GLY A 61 16.28 -14.18 -9.06
CA GLY A 61 15.18 -14.04 -8.11
C GLY A 61 14.71 -12.62 -7.87
N VAL A 62 14.85 -11.71 -8.86
CA VAL A 62 14.21 -10.39 -8.80
C VAL A 62 12.74 -10.57 -8.45
N MET A 63 12.33 -9.96 -7.34
CA MET A 63 10.97 -10.04 -6.84
C MET A 63 10.35 -8.67 -6.63
N LYS A 64 9.04 -8.60 -6.88
CA LYS A 64 8.20 -7.44 -6.57
C LYS A 64 6.99 -7.90 -5.78
N ILE A 65 6.71 -7.23 -4.67
CA ILE A 65 5.53 -7.47 -3.84
C ILE A 65 4.79 -6.15 -3.73
N PHE A 66 3.59 -6.09 -4.31
CA PHE A 66 2.72 -4.93 -4.19
C PHE A 66 1.70 -5.21 -3.10
N LEU A 67 1.68 -4.45 -2.02
CA LEU A 67 0.71 -4.60 -0.95
C LEU A 67 -0.49 -3.68 -1.19
N SER A 68 -1.66 -4.11 -0.73
CA SER A 68 -2.89 -3.34 -0.91
C SER A 68 -2.91 -2.01 -0.13
N ASP A 69 -1.96 -1.79 0.78
CA ASP A 69 -1.78 -0.52 1.50
C ASP A 69 -0.90 0.50 0.74
N GLY A 70 -0.42 0.13 -0.46
CA GLY A 70 0.47 0.97 -1.27
C GLY A 70 1.96 0.73 -1.02
N THR A 71 2.32 -0.15 -0.07
CA THR A 71 3.71 -0.56 0.11
C THR A 71 4.16 -1.45 -1.04
N MET A 72 5.35 -1.19 -1.57
CA MET A 72 6.02 -2.05 -2.54
C MET A 72 7.33 -2.57 -1.95
N VAL A 73 7.52 -3.89 -1.97
CA VAL A 73 8.80 -4.53 -1.66
C VAL A 73 9.46 -4.92 -2.97
N GLN A 74 10.73 -4.56 -3.11
CA GLN A 74 11.58 -4.98 -4.22
C GLN A 74 12.78 -5.69 -3.63
N ASP A 75 13.18 -6.81 -4.20
CA ASP A 75 14.35 -7.54 -3.75
C ASP A 75 14.92 -8.40 -4.88
N SER A 76 16.09 -8.97 -4.66
CA SER A 76 16.63 -10.05 -5.47
C SER A 76 17.46 -10.98 -4.59
N CYS A 77 17.95 -12.09 -5.12
CA CYS A 77 18.77 -12.99 -4.33
C CYS A 77 20.12 -12.41 -3.89
N TRP A 78 20.61 -11.37 -4.56
CA TRP A 78 21.95 -10.81 -4.32
C TRP A 78 21.94 -9.33 -3.92
N GLU A 79 20.79 -8.67 -3.93
CA GLU A 79 20.64 -7.29 -3.45
C GLU A 79 19.88 -7.27 -2.12
N ASN A 80 19.87 -6.11 -1.47
CA ASN A 80 19.04 -5.89 -0.29
C ASN A 80 17.63 -5.48 -0.72
N HIS A 81 16.64 -5.86 0.08
CA HIS A 81 15.28 -5.38 -0.11
C HIS A 81 15.19 -3.84 -0.03
N ARG A 82 14.28 -3.30 -0.83
CA ARG A 82 13.82 -1.90 -0.81
C ARG A 82 12.34 -1.86 -0.53
N LEU A 83 11.95 -0.90 0.31
CA LEU A 83 10.55 -0.51 0.53
C LEU A 83 10.30 0.81 -0.19
N SER A 84 9.32 0.81 -1.09
CA SER A 84 8.90 1.98 -1.86
C SER A 84 7.40 2.20 -1.70
N ASN A 85 6.95 3.43 -1.94
CA ASN A 85 5.53 3.71 -2.08
C ASN A 85 5.10 3.45 -3.53
N GLY A 86 4.27 2.43 -3.76
CA GLY A 86 3.65 2.12 -5.03
C GLY A 86 2.28 2.77 -5.13
N THR A 87 2.14 3.75 -6.02
CA THR A 87 0.89 4.47 -6.25
C THR A 87 0.26 4.04 -7.56
N MET A 88 -0.98 3.57 -7.50
CA MET A 88 -1.78 3.31 -8.68
C MET A 88 -2.38 4.60 -9.24
N SER A 89 -2.37 4.74 -10.56
CA SER A 89 -3.03 5.83 -11.29
C SER A 89 -3.99 5.27 -12.34
N GLY A 90 -5.26 5.63 -12.24
CA GLY A 90 -6.32 5.05 -13.08
C GLY A 90 -6.46 3.53 -12.89
N ASP A 91 -6.80 2.83 -13.97
CA ASP A 91 -7.11 1.40 -13.94
C ASP A 91 -5.87 0.49 -14.00
N ALA A 92 -4.82 0.93 -14.70
CA ALA A 92 -3.63 0.11 -15.00
C ALA A 92 -2.30 0.83 -14.81
N GLY A 93 -2.31 2.14 -14.50
CA GLY A 93 -1.09 2.90 -14.25
C GLY A 93 -0.56 2.61 -12.85
N LEU A 94 0.77 2.52 -12.74
CA LEU A 94 1.48 2.29 -11.50
C LEU A 94 2.75 3.15 -11.51
N THR A 95 3.07 3.81 -10.40
CA THR A 95 4.31 4.55 -10.25
C THR A 95 4.91 4.26 -8.88
N TRP A 96 6.22 4.08 -8.82
CA TRP A 96 6.96 4.02 -7.56
C TRP A 96 8.24 4.83 -7.67
N ASN A 97 8.88 5.15 -6.55
CA ASN A 97 10.16 5.87 -6.54
C ASN A 97 11.32 4.90 -6.29
N GLU A 98 12.38 5.04 -7.09
CA GLU A 98 13.66 4.37 -6.93
C GLU A 98 14.77 5.42 -6.92
N ASP A 99 15.51 5.50 -5.81
CA ASP A 99 16.67 6.40 -5.65
C ASP A 99 16.40 7.88 -6.03
N GLY A 100 15.19 8.36 -5.73
CA GLY A 100 14.76 9.73 -6.04
C GLY A 100 14.18 9.91 -7.44
N MET A 101 14.06 8.85 -8.24
CA MET A 101 13.44 8.86 -9.56
C MET A 101 12.10 8.14 -9.55
N ASP A 102 11.08 8.77 -10.12
CA ASP A 102 9.80 8.10 -10.33
C ASP A 102 9.91 7.14 -11.52
N ILE A 103 9.51 5.90 -11.28
CA ILE A 103 9.44 4.81 -12.25
C ILE A 103 7.97 4.61 -12.63
N PRO A 104 7.50 5.22 -13.73
CA PRO A 104 6.18 4.95 -14.26
C PRO A 104 6.12 3.59 -14.95
N ALA A 105 5.05 2.86 -14.70
CA ALA A 105 4.74 1.59 -15.33
C ALA A 105 3.25 1.46 -15.67
N THR A 106 2.95 0.56 -16.59
CA THR A 106 1.59 0.15 -16.93
C THR A 106 1.47 -1.36 -16.74
N ILE A 107 0.40 -1.80 -16.09
CA ILE A 107 0.01 -3.20 -16.03
C ILE A 107 -0.58 -3.56 -17.39
N VAL A 108 0.19 -4.29 -18.20
CA VAL A 108 -0.23 -4.71 -19.54
C VAL A 108 -1.22 -5.88 -19.43
N SER A 109 -0.89 -6.85 -18.58
CA SER A 109 -1.78 -7.96 -18.23
C SER A 109 -1.48 -8.50 -16.84
N VAL A 110 -2.51 -9.04 -16.19
CA VAL A 110 -2.39 -9.73 -14.90
C VAL A 110 -3.35 -10.92 -14.86
N SER A 111 -2.87 -12.03 -14.34
CA SER A 111 -3.64 -13.23 -14.02
C SER A 111 -3.35 -13.69 -12.59
N SER A 112 -3.86 -14.86 -12.19
CA SER A 112 -3.49 -15.47 -10.91
C SER A 112 -2.05 -16.00 -10.88
N THR A 113 -1.38 -16.10 -12.03
CA THR A 113 -0.07 -16.75 -12.19
C THR A 113 0.98 -15.88 -12.88
N GLU A 114 0.55 -14.85 -13.61
CA GLU A 114 1.44 -14.01 -14.43
C GLU A 114 1.12 -12.53 -14.21
N LEU A 115 2.16 -11.70 -14.29
CA LEU A 115 2.09 -10.25 -14.27
C LEU A 115 3.05 -9.71 -15.33
N HIS A 116 2.53 -8.92 -16.27
CA HIS A 116 3.33 -8.21 -17.27
C HIS A 116 3.25 -6.71 -17.02
N LEU A 117 4.40 -6.11 -16.73
CA LEU A 117 4.57 -4.68 -16.56
C LEU A 117 5.32 -4.11 -17.77
N GLN A 118 4.90 -2.94 -18.24
CA GLN A 118 5.69 -2.11 -19.14
C GLN A 118 6.16 -0.87 -18.38
N LEU A 119 7.46 -0.78 -18.11
CA LEU A 119 8.10 0.37 -17.47
C LEU A 119 8.44 1.41 -18.54
N THR A 120 8.38 2.68 -18.18
CA THR A 120 8.89 3.78 -19.00
C THR A 120 10.11 4.38 -18.32
N LEU A 121 11.29 4.12 -18.87
CA LEU A 121 12.58 4.56 -18.34
C LEU A 121 13.18 5.60 -19.28
N GLY A 122 13.00 6.89 -18.98
CA GLY A 122 13.36 7.95 -19.90
C GLY A 122 12.52 7.91 -21.18
N SER A 123 13.16 7.72 -22.33
CA SER A 123 12.50 7.51 -23.63
C SER A 123 12.09 6.07 -23.89
N ASP A 124 12.61 5.13 -23.10
CA ASP A 124 12.56 3.71 -23.41
C ASP A 124 11.38 3.03 -22.73
N LYS A 125 10.85 2.02 -23.40
CA LYS A 125 9.83 1.12 -22.85
C LYS A 125 10.47 -0.24 -22.60
N VAL A 126 10.38 -0.72 -21.37
CA VAL A 126 10.94 -1.99 -20.95
C VAL A 126 9.81 -2.89 -20.46
N ASP A 127 9.62 -4.01 -21.16
CA ASP A 127 8.69 -5.04 -20.74
C ASP A 127 9.34 -5.95 -19.69
N GLU A 128 8.66 -6.14 -18.58
CA GLU A 128 9.05 -7.06 -17.51
C GLU A 128 7.95 -8.09 -17.27
N HIS A 129 8.32 -9.37 -17.39
CA HIS A 129 7.42 -10.49 -17.15
C HIS A 129 7.74 -11.13 -15.81
N TYR A 130 6.68 -11.36 -15.04
CA TYR A 130 6.75 -11.95 -13.72
C TYR A 130 5.76 -13.11 -13.61
N VAL A 131 6.13 -14.10 -12.80
CA VAL A 131 5.27 -15.20 -12.37
C VAL A 131 5.03 -15.15 -10.87
N ALA A 132 3.90 -15.69 -10.45
CA ALA A 132 3.62 -15.89 -9.04
C ALA A 132 4.70 -16.81 -8.43
N ALA A 133 5.29 -16.41 -7.31
CA ALA A 133 6.32 -17.19 -6.64
C ALA A 133 5.79 -18.58 -6.24
N THR A 134 6.63 -19.60 -6.43
CA THR A 134 6.39 -20.93 -5.89
C THR A 134 6.84 -20.98 -4.43
N VAL A 135 6.17 -21.79 -3.61
CA VAL A 135 6.53 -21.96 -2.19
C VAL A 135 6.79 -23.45 -1.93
N PRO A 136 7.96 -23.83 -1.39
CA PRO A 136 9.06 -22.96 -0.98
C PRO A 136 9.88 -22.42 -2.17
N TYR A 137 10.43 -21.21 -2.01
CA TYR A 137 11.45 -20.64 -2.88
C TYR A 137 12.72 -20.42 -2.07
N THR A 138 13.88 -20.71 -2.65
CA THR A 138 15.18 -20.46 -2.02
C THR A 138 16.13 -19.93 -3.07
N CYS A 139 16.79 -18.83 -2.75
CA CYS A 139 17.79 -18.24 -3.62
C CYS A 139 18.97 -19.19 -3.84
N PRO A 140 19.56 -19.22 -5.05
CA PRO A 140 20.76 -19.97 -5.29
C PRO A 140 21.91 -19.41 -4.45
N ASP A 141 22.88 -20.26 -4.14
CA ASP A 141 24.13 -19.82 -3.52
C ASP A 141 24.83 -18.80 -4.43
N MET A 142 25.33 -17.73 -3.82
CA MET A 142 26.12 -16.74 -4.55
C MET A 142 27.40 -17.39 -5.09
N PRO A 143 27.74 -17.17 -6.37
CA PRO A 143 29.02 -17.63 -6.92
C PRO A 143 30.19 -17.12 -6.06
N LYS A 144 31.21 -17.97 -5.91
CA LYS A 144 32.44 -17.62 -5.19
C LYS A 144 33.41 -16.85 -6.07
#